data_AF-A0A8X6J165-F1
#
_entry.id   AF-A0A8X6J165-F1
#
_cell.length_a   1.000
_cell.length_b   1.000
_cell.length_c   1.000
_cell.angle_alpha   90.00
_cell.angle_beta   90.00
_cell.angle_gamma   90.00
#
_symmetry.space_group_name_H-M   'P 1'
#
loop_
_entity.id
_entity.type
_entity.pdbx_description
1 polymer ?
#
loop_
_entity_poly.entity_id
_entity_poly.type
_entity_poly.pdbx_seq_one_letter_code
_entity_poly.pdbx_strand_id
1 'polypeptide(L)'
;MQLHKWSSNCNELLSKFDVSDGDVSLTIPDETKALGLLWRPQKDTLAFSVCSIEDVSDSSTITKRSVLSATAGIFDPFGLISPVDTKAKQVMQELWILKLDWNDSLPIHLEKKWKRFVKSLAAINNFVVN
;
A
#
# COMPACT_ATOMS: atom_id res chain seq x y z
N MET A 1 28.23 -8.82 9.04
CA MET A 1 26.87 -8.24 8.92
C MET A 1 26.00 -8.97 9.92
N GLN A 2 25.36 -8.24 10.84
CA GLN A 2 24.33 -8.80 11.72
C GLN A 2 22.95 -8.51 11.11
N LEU A 3 22.04 -9.49 11.18
CA LEU A 3 20.66 -9.35 10.76
C LEU A 3 19.85 -8.68 11.87
N HIS A 4 19.40 -7.45 11.66
CA HIS A 4 18.64 -6.69 12.67
C HIS A 4 17.12 -6.96 12.65
N LYS A 5 16.57 -7.53 11.58
CA LYS A 5 15.15 -7.92 11.47
C LYS A 5 15.01 -9.14 10.59
N TRP A 6 14.42 -10.18 11.15
CA TRP A 6 14.12 -11.42 10.44
C TRP A 6 12.78 -12.00 10.92
N SER A 7 12.08 -12.68 10.02
CA SER A 7 10.77 -13.28 10.25
C SER A 7 10.63 -14.52 9.36
N SER A 8 9.87 -15.52 9.81
CA SER A 8 9.70 -16.80 9.11
C SER A 8 8.25 -17.28 9.23
N ASN A 9 7.79 -18.02 8.21
CA ASN A 9 6.54 -18.79 8.21
C ASN A 9 6.74 -20.24 8.72
N CYS A 10 7.97 -20.66 9.04
CA CYS A 10 8.29 -22.03 9.45
C CYS A 10 8.39 -22.14 10.98
N ASN A 11 7.41 -22.81 11.59
CA ASN A 11 7.31 -22.96 13.04
C ASN A 11 8.46 -23.81 13.62
N GLU A 12 8.93 -24.84 12.91
CA GLU A 12 10.03 -25.67 13.36
C GLU A 12 11.32 -24.86 13.46
N LEU A 13 11.51 -23.94 12.53
CA LEU A 13 12.67 -23.08 12.49
C LEU A 13 12.59 -22.03 13.61
N LEU A 14 11.41 -21.49 13.88
CA LEU A 14 11.17 -20.57 15.01
C LEU A 14 11.38 -21.24 16.38
N SER A 15 10.93 -22.48 16.56
CA SER A 15 11.10 -23.22 17.82
C SER A 15 12.55 -23.55 18.18
N LYS A 16 13.47 -23.52 17.19
CA LYS A 16 14.90 -23.79 17.41
C LYS A 16 15.66 -22.59 17.96
N PHE A 17 15.06 -21.42 17.94
CA PHE A 17 15.66 -20.20 18.43
C PHE A 17 14.85 -19.66 19.62
N ASP A 18 14.89 -20.40 20.74
CA ASP A 18 14.43 -19.85 22.02
C ASP A 18 15.37 -18.72 22.47
N VAL A 19 14.77 -17.62 22.88
CA VAL A 19 15.38 -16.32 23.18
C VAL A 19 16.47 -16.45 24.25
N SER A 20 17.75 -16.40 23.85
CA SER A 20 18.88 -16.13 24.74
C SER A 20 20.15 -15.86 23.93
N ASP A 21 20.24 -14.70 23.26
CA ASP A 21 21.44 -13.85 23.33
C ASP A 21 21.22 -12.52 22.57
N GLY A 22 21.30 -11.41 23.30
CA GLY A 22 21.83 -10.14 22.80
C GLY A 22 21.05 -9.28 21.81
N ASP A 23 20.66 -9.75 20.62
CA ASP A 23 20.46 -8.81 19.50
C ASP A 23 19.36 -9.14 18.47
N VAL A 24 18.78 -10.34 18.47
CA VAL A 24 17.77 -10.75 17.46
C VAL A 24 16.52 -11.29 18.13
N SER A 25 15.51 -10.45 18.30
CA SER A 25 14.18 -10.90 18.73
C SER A 25 13.47 -11.56 17.55
N LEU A 26 13.32 -12.88 17.63
CA LEU A 26 12.52 -13.67 16.70
C LEU A 26 11.08 -13.70 17.17
N THR A 27 10.49 -12.51 17.32
CA THR A 27 9.05 -12.42 17.49
C THR A 27 8.41 -12.71 16.14
N ILE A 28 7.31 -13.46 16.12
CA ILE A 28 6.44 -13.54 14.96
C ILE A 28 5.53 -12.31 15.03
N PRO A 29 5.79 -11.23 14.27
CA PRO A 29 4.82 -10.16 14.20
C PRO A 29 3.56 -10.68 13.51
N ASP A 30 2.38 -10.24 13.96
CA ASP A 30 1.12 -10.52 13.27
C ASP A 30 1.19 -10.05 11.81
N GLU A 31 1.84 -8.90 11.58
CA GLU A 31 2.11 -8.33 10.26
C GLU A 31 3.50 -7.68 10.20
N THR A 32 4.23 -7.91 9.11
CA THR A 32 5.49 -7.22 8.80
C THR A 32 5.48 -6.75 7.35
N LYS A 33 6.44 -5.91 6.95
CA LYS A 33 6.57 -5.52 5.54
C LYS A 33 7.58 -6.42 4.83
N ALA A 34 7.17 -7.01 3.72
CA ALA A 34 8.04 -7.74 2.80
C ALA A 34 7.80 -7.25 1.38
N LEU A 35 8.87 -6.86 0.68
CA LEU A 35 8.78 -6.34 -0.70
C LEU A 35 7.77 -5.18 -0.85
N GLY A 36 7.70 -4.29 0.14
CA GLY A 36 6.76 -3.16 0.13
C GLY A 36 5.28 -3.52 0.40
N LEU A 37 4.95 -4.81 0.51
CA LEU A 37 3.63 -5.32 0.86
C LEU A 37 3.57 -5.71 2.34
N LEU A 38 2.36 -5.88 2.88
CA LEU A 38 2.17 -6.53 4.17
C LEU A 38 2.34 -8.03 3.99
N TRP A 39 3.07 -8.67 4.88
CA TRP A 39 3.20 -10.11 4.98
C TRP A 39 2.75 -10.56 6.37
N ARG A 40 1.94 -11.61 6.40
CA ARG A 40 1.47 -12.27 7.62
C ARG A 40 2.16 -13.62 7.73
N PRO A 41 3.29 -13.73 8.46
CA PRO A 41 4.13 -14.92 8.44
C PRO A 41 3.40 -16.19 8.87
N GLN A 42 2.51 -16.08 9.86
CA GLN A 42 1.74 -17.23 10.38
C GLN A 42 0.80 -17.86 9.33
N LYS A 43 0.27 -17.04 8.42
CA LYS A 43 -0.66 -17.49 7.37
C LYS A 43 0.01 -17.64 6.01
N ASP A 44 1.29 -17.24 5.93
CA ASP A 44 2.05 -17.07 4.71
C ASP A 44 1.41 -16.19 3.63
N THR A 45 0.55 -15.25 4.03
CA THR A 45 -0.17 -14.42 3.08
C THR A 45 0.46 -13.05 2.90
N LEU A 46 0.56 -12.61 1.65
CA LEU A 46 0.78 -11.21 1.29
C LEU A 46 -0.55 -10.46 1.25
N ALA A 47 -0.54 -9.22 1.70
CA ALA A 47 -1.68 -8.32 1.73
C ALA A 47 -1.27 -6.91 1.29
N PHE A 48 -2.24 -6.14 0.82
CA PHE A 48 -2.05 -4.76 0.43
C PHE A 48 -2.52 -3.82 1.54
N SER A 49 -1.80 -2.72 1.71
CA SER A 49 -2.22 -1.59 2.55
C SER A 49 -2.33 -0.39 1.64
N VAL A 50 -3.56 -0.04 1.25
CA VAL A 50 -3.82 1.08 0.34
C VAL A 50 -4.48 2.22 1.09
N CYS A 51 -4.12 3.47 0.75
CA CYS A 51 -4.71 4.68 1.30
C CYS A 51 -6.24 4.62 1.29
N SER A 52 -6.81 4.98 2.43
CA SER A 52 -8.24 5.15 2.63
C SER A 52 -8.72 6.49 2.07
N ILE A 53 -10.04 6.67 1.99
CA ILE A 53 -10.61 7.96 1.59
C ILE A 53 -10.28 9.05 2.60
N GLU A 54 -10.13 8.68 3.87
CA GLU A 54 -9.89 9.57 5.01
C GLU A 54 -8.53 10.27 4.83
N ASP A 55 -7.52 9.50 4.41
CA ASP A 55 -6.18 10.00 4.07
C ASP A 55 -6.17 11.03 2.91
N VAL A 56 -7.21 11.04 2.08
CA VAL A 56 -7.33 11.89 0.89
C VAL A 56 -8.34 13.03 1.09
N SER A 57 -9.23 12.92 2.08
CA SER A 57 -10.35 13.85 2.30
C SER A 57 -10.18 14.78 3.50
N ASP A 58 -9.18 14.58 4.35
CA ASP A 58 -8.80 15.55 5.39
C ASP A 58 -8.34 16.90 4.81
N SER A 59 -7.88 16.93 3.55
CA SER A 59 -7.69 18.18 2.82
C SER A 59 -8.99 18.62 2.17
N SER A 60 -9.46 19.83 2.48
CA SER A 60 -10.64 20.46 1.87
C SER A 60 -10.58 20.56 0.33
N THR A 61 -9.40 20.36 -0.27
CA THR A 61 -9.16 20.44 -1.71
C THR A 61 -8.23 19.32 -2.16
N ILE A 62 -8.69 18.49 -3.11
CA ILE A 62 -7.85 17.47 -3.75
C ILE A 62 -7.04 18.15 -4.85
N THR A 63 -5.71 17.98 -4.79
CA THR A 63 -4.77 18.60 -5.74
C THR A 63 -4.12 17.56 -6.64
N LYS A 64 -3.53 18.00 -7.75
CA LYS A 64 -2.73 17.10 -8.60
C LYS A 64 -1.62 16.40 -7.83
N ARG A 65 -0.95 17.10 -6.90
CA ARG A 65 0.08 16.56 -6.03
C ARG A 65 -0.46 15.44 -5.13
N SER A 66 -1.63 15.62 -4.52
CA SER A 66 -2.20 14.59 -3.64
C SER A 66 -2.62 13.35 -4.43
N VAL A 67 -3.17 13.52 -5.64
CA VAL A 67 -3.48 12.39 -6.55
C VAL A 67 -2.21 11.62 -6.93
N LEU A 68 -1.12 12.31 -7.29
CA LEU A 68 0.14 11.63 -7.60
C LEU A 68 0.67 10.86 -6.39
N SER A 69 0.68 11.50 -5.21
CA SER A 69 1.17 10.89 -3.98
C SER A 69 0.40 9.61 -3.64
N ALA A 70 -0.93 9.67 -3.73
CA ALA A 70 -1.79 8.51 -3.49
C ALA A 70 -1.61 7.43 -4.56
N THR A 71 -1.45 7.81 -5.83
CA THR A 71 -1.16 6.86 -6.93
C THR A 71 0.17 6.13 -6.70
N ALA A 72 1.22 6.85 -6.28
CA ALA A 72 2.52 6.26 -5.98
C ALA A 72 2.50 5.33 -4.75
N GLY A 73 1.54 5.52 -3.84
CA GLY A 73 1.32 4.62 -2.71
C GLY A 73 0.71 3.26 -3.11
N ILE A 74 0.15 3.13 -4.31
CA ILE A 74 -0.34 1.86 -4.85
C ILE A 74 0.86 1.08 -5.39
N PHE A 75 1.52 0.35 -4.50
CA PHE A 75 2.70 -0.45 -4.83
C PHE A 75 2.32 -1.89 -5.18
N ASP A 76 2.60 -2.30 -6.42
CA ASP A 76 2.29 -3.64 -6.94
C ASP A 76 3.48 -4.22 -7.72
N PRO A 77 4.49 -4.78 -7.02
CA PRO A 77 5.71 -5.27 -7.66
C PRO A 77 5.47 -6.50 -8.54
N PHE A 78 4.37 -7.22 -8.31
CA PHE A 78 4.05 -8.48 -8.99
C PHE A 78 2.91 -8.36 -10.00
N GLY A 79 2.30 -7.17 -10.13
CA GLY A 79 1.20 -6.93 -11.06
C GLY A 79 -0.14 -7.55 -10.64
N LEU A 80 -0.29 -7.96 -9.37
CA LEU A 80 -1.48 -8.64 -8.82
C LEU A 80 -2.74 -7.76 -8.83
N ILE A 81 -2.55 -6.44 -8.72
CA ILE A 81 -3.60 -5.42 -8.74
C ILE A 81 -3.39 -4.42 -9.89
N SER A 82 -2.72 -4.84 -10.97
CA SER A 82 -2.47 -4.01 -12.16
C SER A 82 -3.70 -3.22 -12.67
N PRO A 83 -4.93 -3.77 -12.70
CA PRO A 83 -6.10 -3.00 -13.11
C PRO A 83 -6.43 -1.80 -12.19
N VAL A 84 -6.09 -1.90 -10.91
CA VAL A 84 -6.24 -0.82 -9.92
C VAL A 84 -5.21 0.28 -10.19
N ASP A 85 -3.94 -0.10 -10.27
CA ASP A 85 -2.84 0.83 -10.54
C ASP A 85 -3.05 1.57 -11.88
N THR A 86 -3.50 0.84 -12.90
CA THR A 86 -3.83 1.42 -14.21
C THR A 86 -4.94 2.47 -14.11
N LYS A 87 -5.99 2.22 -13.32
CA LYS A 87 -7.09 3.21 -13.12
C LYS A 87 -6.61 4.46 -12.41
N ALA A 88 -5.71 4.34 -11.43
CA ALA A 88 -5.10 5.49 -10.76
C ALA A 88 -4.28 6.32 -11.76
N LYS A 89 -3.42 5.66 -12.53
CA LYS A 89 -2.59 6.27 -13.58
C LYS A 89 -3.42 6.93 -14.68
N GLN A 90 -4.59 6.39 -15.02
CA GLN A 90 -5.50 7.01 -15.97
C GLN A 90 -5.98 8.39 -15.48
N VAL A 91 -6.39 8.51 -14.21
CA VAL A 91 -6.77 9.81 -13.64
C VAL A 91 -5.58 10.76 -13.66
N MET A 92 -4.40 10.29 -13.26
CA MET A 92 -3.18 11.10 -13.30
C MET A 92 -2.88 11.61 -14.73
N GLN A 93 -3.03 10.75 -15.73
CA GLN A 93 -2.86 11.11 -17.15
C GLN A 93 -3.85 12.21 -17.58
N GLU A 94 -5.13 12.11 -17.18
CA GLU A 94 -6.13 13.15 -17.46
C GLU A 94 -5.72 14.51 -16.86
N LEU A 95 -5.17 14.53 -15.63
CA LEU A 95 -4.66 15.76 -15.00
C LEU A 95 -3.44 16.34 -15.74
N TRP A 96 -2.57 15.50 -16.31
CA TRP A 96 -1.45 15.94 -17.14
C TRP A 96 -1.93 16.57 -18.44
N ILE A 97 -2.92 15.98 -19.10
CA ILE A 97 -3.51 16.50 -20.34
C ILE A 97 -4.14 17.88 -20.11
N LEU A 98 -4.78 18.07 -18.95
CA LEU A 98 -5.33 19.37 -18.53
C LEU A 98 -4.28 20.40 -18.12
N LYS A 99 -3.00 20.03 -18.09
CA LYS A 99 -1.87 20.91 -17.71
C LYS A 99 -2.04 21.60 -16.35
N LEU A 100 -2.70 20.93 -15.40
CA LEU A 100 -2.81 21.44 -14.03
C LEU A 100 -1.43 21.52 -13.37
N ASP A 101 -1.21 22.55 -12.56
CA ASP A 101 -0.06 22.64 -11.68
C ASP A 101 -0.21 21.74 -10.46
N TRP A 102 0.89 21.54 -9.73
CA TRP A 102 0.95 20.61 -8.60
C TRP A 102 -0.10 20.87 -7.52
N ASN A 103 -0.37 22.15 -7.23
CA ASN A 103 -1.25 22.55 -6.14
C ASN A 103 -2.65 22.96 -6.64
N ASP A 104 -2.91 22.84 -7.95
CA ASP A 104 -4.23 23.15 -8.50
C ASP A 104 -5.27 22.15 -8.03
N SER A 105 -6.46 22.66 -7.76
CA SER A 105 -7.62 21.84 -7.44
C SER A 105 -8.08 21.03 -8.66
N LEU A 106 -8.59 19.84 -8.39
CA LEU A 106 -9.19 19.02 -9.44
C LEU A 106 -10.50 19.65 -9.95
N PRO A 107 -10.76 19.60 -11.27
CA PRO A 107 -12.10 19.84 -11.80
C PRO A 107 -13.11 18.89 -11.16
N ILE A 108 -14.32 19.38 -10.88
CA ILE A 108 -15.39 18.66 -10.14
C ILE A 108 -15.63 17.24 -10.67
N HIS A 109 -15.60 17.05 -11.99
CA HIS A 109 -15.81 15.73 -12.60
C HIS A 109 -14.68 14.74 -12.30
N LEU A 110 -13.42 15.19 -12.33
CA LEU A 110 -12.25 14.37 -11.99
C LEU A 110 -12.15 14.14 -10.49
N GLU A 111 -12.49 15.14 -9.68
CA GLU A 111 -12.54 15.00 -8.23
C GLU A 111 -13.56 13.93 -7.82
N LYS A 112 -14.77 13.96 -8.40
CA LYS A 112 -15.80 12.94 -8.17
C LYS A 112 -15.35 11.55 -8.63
N LYS A 113 -14.69 11.47 -9.79
CA LYS A 113 -14.12 10.22 -10.33
C LYS A 113 -13.05 9.66 -9.38
N TRP A 114 -12.13 10.51 -8.92
CA TRP A 114 -11.06 10.16 -8.00
C TRP A 114 -11.60 9.71 -6.65
N LYS A 115 -12.51 10.47 -6.02
CA LYS A 115 -13.17 10.07 -4.76
C LYS A 115 -13.85 8.71 -4.88
N ARG A 116 -14.57 8.44 -5.98
CA ARG A 116 -15.18 7.13 -6.22
C ARG A 116 -14.13 6.02 -6.37
N PHE A 117 -13.03 6.29 -7.05
CA PHE A 117 -11.93 5.34 -7.17
C PHE A 117 -11.30 5.03 -5.81
N VAL A 118 -10.93 6.05 -5.02
CA VAL A 118 -10.36 5.86 -3.68
C VAL A 118 -11.32 5.10 -2.77
N LYS A 119 -12.63 5.37 -2.83
CA LYS A 119 -13.64 4.59 -2.09
C LYS A 119 -13.58 3.09 -2.43
N SER A 120 -13.33 2.75 -3.69
CA SER A 120 -13.23 1.36 -4.12
C SER A 120 -11.94 0.66 -3.66
N LEU A 121 -10.89 1.42 -3.31
CA LEU A 121 -9.61 0.86 -2.83
C LEU A 121 -9.75 0.13 -1.50
N ALA A 122 -10.74 0.48 -0.67
CA ALA A 122 -10.99 -0.22 0.60
C ALA A 122 -11.22 -1.72 0.42
N ALA A 123 -11.73 -2.16 -0.74
CA ALA A 123 -11.90 -3.57 -1.05
C ALA A 123 -10.56 -4.33 -1.19
N ILE A 124 -9.48 -3.62 -1.54
CA ILE A 124 -8.15 -4.20 -1.75
C ILE A 124 -7.49 -4.58 -0.43
N ASN A 125 -7.80 -3.90 0.66
CA ASN A 125 -7.28 -4.25 1.99
C ASN A 125 -7.73 -5.64 2.46
N ASN A 126 -8.80 -6.19 1.86
CA ASN A 126 -9.27 -7.54 2.10
C ASN A 126 -8.69 -8.57 1.11
N PHE A 127 -7.95 -8.12 0.09
CA PHE A 127 -7.30 -9.00 -0.88
C PHE A 127 -6.00 -9.56 -0.31
N VAL A 128 -5.89 -10.88 -0.32
CA VAL A 128 -4.73 -11.62 0.17
C VAL A 128 -4.27 -12.62 -0.88
N VAL A 129 -2.96 -12.80 -0.98
CA VAL A 129 -2.31 -13.78 -1.86
C VAL A 129 -1.50 -14.73 -1.00
N ASN A 130 -1.56 -16.02 -1.32
CA ASN A 130 -0.87 -17.11 -0.64
C ASN A 130 0.18 -17.71 -1.58
#